data_AF-A0A7V9BLJ6-F1
#
_entry.id   AF-A0A7V9BLJ6-F1
#
_cell.length_a   1.000
_cell.length_b   1.000
_cell.length_c   1.000
_cell.angle_alpha   90.00
_cell.angle_beta   90.00
_cell.angle_gamma   90.00
#
_symmetry.space_group_name_H-M   'P 1'
#
loop_
_entity.id
_entity.type
_entity.pdbx_description
1 polymer ?
#
loop_
_entity_poly.entity_id
_entity_poly.type
_entity_poly.pdbx_seq_one_letter_code
_entity_poly.pdbx_strand_id
1 'polypeptide(L)'
;SRSDESRSAGQAADAAFRRVLERRPELPHAIALRAMIVGPSDEGLALIKEARRLAPGRADYTIWQAQHHSVRGEFTAARELLAPLLSPWFPKETRDYARSVMGDAVTAQQARARAADTAAAVRRDPARTERPSGVVVPLFRELQPGEQRLEATFERIECPRDGLILHVRIGDRPARYTAKTFDAVEFLSYRDDLTGPVQCGPRVPPDKVYLTWRPATGDTAVDGIVIAVEFLPR
;
A
#
# COMPACT_ATOMS: atom_id res chain seq x y z
N SER A 1 -0.89 0.63 -21.75
CA SER A 1 -0.21 -0.03 -20.60
C SER A 1 -1.26 -0.52 -19.61
N ARG A 2 -0.97 -1.42 -18.66
CA ARG A 2 -1.99 -1.93 -17.70
C ARG A 2 -2.66 -0.81 -16.87
N SER A 3 -1.95 0.28 -16.60
CA SER A 3 -2.52 1.45 -15.92
C SER A 3 -3.55 2.20 -16.77
N ASP A 4 -3.39 2.20 -18.10
CA ASP A 4 -4.39 2.75 -19.02
C ASP A 4 -5.62 1.84 -19.11
N GLU A 5 -5.42 0.53 -19.04
CA GLU A 5 -6.50 -0.46 -19.04
C GLU A 5 -7.35 -0.36 -17.76
N SER A 6 -6.72 -0.27 -16.59
CA SER A 6 -7.43 -0.04 -15.32
C SER A 6 -8.16 1.30 -15.28
N ARG A 7 -7.55 2.36 -15.84
CA ARG A 7 -8.20 3.69 -15.95
C ARG A 7 -9.41 3.64 -16.87
N SER A 8 -9.29 2.94 -18.00
CA SER A 8 -10.38 2.71 -18.96
C SER A 8 -11.53 1.91 -18.32
N ALA A 9 -11.22 0.84 -17.58
CA ALA A 9 -12.22 0.06 -16.86
C ALA A 9 -12.96 0.89 -15.80
N GLY A 10 -12.24 1.73 -15.03
CA GLY A 10 -12.86 2.64 -14.05
C GLY A 10 -13.81 3.65 -14.70
N GLN A 11 -13.43 4.22 -15.84
CA GLN A 11 -14.28 5.14 -16.61
C GLN A 11 -15.54 4.45 -17.15
N ALA A 12 -15.40 3.24 -17.66
CA ALA A 12 -16.54 2.45 -18.13
C ALA A 12 -17.51 2.11 -16.98
N ALA A 13 -16.96 1.76 -15.81
CA ALA A 13 -17.75 1.46 -14.63
C ALA A 13 -18.51 2.70 -14.12
N ASP A 14 -17.86 3.86 -14.00
CA ASP A 14 -18.55 5.12 -13.63
C ASP A 14 -19.68 5.45 -14.61
N ALA A 15 -19.44 5.34 -15.92
CA ALA A 15 -20.45 5.59 -16.94
C ALA A 15 -21.65 4.64 -16.80
N ALA A 16 -21.42 3.37 -16.47
CA ALA A 16 -22.49 2.40 -16.23
C ALA A 16 -23.31 2.77 -14.97
N PHE A 17 -22.65 3.13 -13.88
CA PHE A 17 -23.34 3.55 -12.65
C PHE A 17 -24.14 4.85 -12.85
N ARG A 18 -23.63 5.82 -13.63
CA ARG A 18 -24.40 7.01 -13.99
C ARG A 18 -25.72 6.66 -14.69
N ARG A 19 -25.69 5.78 -15.69
CA ARG A 19 -26.90 5.33 -16.39
C ARG A 19 -27.91 4.63 -15.48
N VAL A 20 -27.42 3.86 -14.50
CA VAL A 20 -28.29 3.24 -13.48
C VAL A 20 -28.96 4.30 -12.62
N LEU A 21 -28.18 5.28 -12.13
CA LEU A 21 -28.65 6.32 -11.23
C LEU A 21 -29.55 7.36 -11.94
N GLU A 22 -29.39 7.58 -13.24
CA GLU A 22 -30.34 8.37 -14.05
C GLU A 22 -31.76 7.79 -14.01
N ARG A 23 -31.88 6.45 -13.99
CA ARG A 23 -33.19 5.76 -13.94
C ARG A 23 -33.66 5.51 -12.52
N ARG A 24 -32.74 5.34 -11.59
CA ARG A 24 -33.00 4.96 -10.20
C ARG A 24 -32.07 5.77 -9.27
N PRO A 25 -32.37 7.05 -9.03
CA PRO A 25 -31.46 7.97 -8.35
C PRO A 25 -31.25 7.66 -6.87
N GLU A 26 -32.18 6.93 -6.23
CA GLU A 26 -32.15 6.64 -4.79
C GLU A 26 -31.72 5.19 -4.49
N LEU A 27 -30.76 4.65 -5.26
CA LEU A 27 -30.17 3.34 -4.97
C LEU A 27 -28.89 3.49 -4.13
N PRO A 28 -28.97 3.42 -2.79
CA PRO A 28 -27.84 3.76 -1.91
C PRO A 28 -26.59 2.94 -2.20
N HIS A 29 -26.74 1.65 -2.54
CA HIS A 29 -25.58 0.81 -2.84
C HIS A 29 -24.93 1.14 -4.17
N ALA A 30 -25.71 1.52 -5.19
CA ALA A 30 -25.17 1.94 -6.48
C ALA A 30 -24.43 3.29 -6.35
N ILE A 31 -24.96 4.21 -5.54
CA ILE A 31 -24.31 5.48 -5.20
C ILE A 31 -22.98 5.21 -4.47
N ALA A 32 -22.98 4.33 -3.47
CA ALA A 32 -21.78 3.98 -2.70
C ALA A 32 -20.71 3.32 -3.58
N LEU A 33 -21.07 2.38 -4.46
CA LEU A 33 -20.14 1.75 -5.39
C LEU A 33 -19.56 2.75 -6.39
N ARG A 34 -20.40 3.68 -6.88
CA ARG A 34 -19.91 4.78 -7.72
C ARG A 34 -18.92 5.67 -6.98
N ALA A 35 -19.15 5.96 -5.71
CA ALA A 35 -18.20 6.70 -4.87
C ALA A 35 -16.83 6.02 -4.82
N MET A 36 -16.79 4.69 -4.70
CA MET A 36 -15.54 3.92 -4.68
C MET A 36 -14.79 3.95 -6.02
N ILE A 37 -15.52 4.01 -7.15
CA ILE A 37 -14.93 4.11 -8.49
C ILE A 37 -14.37 5.51 -8.76
N VAL A 38 -15.13 6.54 -8.39
CA VAL A 38 -14.70 7.95 -8.50
C VAL A 38 -13.55 8.25 -7.55
N GLY A 39 -13.50 7.56 -6.40
CA GLY A 39 -12.43 7.65 -5.42
C GLY A 39 -12.55 8.87 -4.50
N PRO A 40 -11.47 9.23 -3.79
CA PRO A 40 -11.48 10.21 -2.70
C PRO A 40 -11.50 11.68 -3.17
N SER A 41 -12.31 12.00 -4.18
CA SER A 41 -12.58 13.35 -4.66
C SER A 41 -13.76 13.99 -3.90
N ASP A 42 -14.03 15.27 -4.14
CA ASP A 42 -15.22 15.93 -3.57
C ASP A 42 -16.51 15.27 -4.07
N GLU A 43 -16.54 14.83 -5.33
CA GLU A 43 -17.67 14.08 -5.88
C GLU A 43 -17.84 12.73 -5.18
N GLY A 44 -16.77 11.95 -5.04
CA GLY A 44 -16.83 10.66 -4.34
C GLY A 44 -17.28 10.82 -2.89
N LEU A 45 -16.82 11.87 -2.21
CA LEU A 45 -17.25 12.17 -0.85
C LEU A 45 -18.73 12.57 -0.77
N ALA A 46 -19.23 13.36 -1.72
CA ALA A 46 -20.64 13.71 -1.81
C ALA A 46 -21.52 12.46 -2.05
N LEU A 47 -21.08 11.57 -2.94
CA LEU A 47 -21.77 10.31 -3.23
C LEU A 47 -21.85 9.41 -2.00
N ILE A 48 -20.74 9.13 -1.31
CA ILE A 48 -20.77 8.24 -0.14
C ILE A 48 -21.56 8.84 1.03
N LYS A 49 -21.54 10.18 1.19
CA LYS A 49 -22.38 10.88 2.16
C LYS A 49 -23.87 10.70 1.84
N GLU A 50 -24.24 10.81 0.57
CA GLU A 50 -25.62 10.60 0.11
C GLU A 50 -26.06 9.14 0.31
N ALA A 51 -25.20 8.16 0.00
CA ALA A 51 -25.48 6.75 0.26
C ALA A 51 -25.74 6.47 1.75
N ARG A 52 -24.98 7.09 2.66
CA ARG A 52 -25.21 7.01 4.11
C ARG A 52 -26.51 7.67 4.54
N ARG A 53 -26.87 8.80 3.94
CA ARG A 53 -28.15 9.48 4.21
C ARG A 53 -29.33 8.58 3.87
N LEU A 54 -29.26 7.91 2.73
CA LEU A 54 -30.30 6.99 2.25
C LEU A 54 -30.33 5.65 3.00
N ALA A 55 -29.21 5.22 3.60
CA ALA A 55 -29.12 3.96 4.32
C ALA A 55 -28.22 4.07 5.58
N PRO A 56 -28.67 4.75 6.65
CA PRO A 56 -27.85 5.06 7.82
C PRO A 56 -27.42 3.84 8.64
N GLY A 57 -28.14 2.71 8.54
CA GLY A 57 -27.79 1.46 9.21
C GLY A 57 -26.65 0.68 8.55
N ARG A 58 -26.16 1.11 7.38
CA ARG A 58 -25.07 0.45 6.66
C ARG A 58 -23.71 0.95 7.16
N ALA A 59 -23.16 0.23 8.14
CA ALA A 59 -21.86 0.56 8.72
C ALA A 59 -20.75 0.66 7.66
N ASP A 60 -20.78 -0.18 6.63
CA ASP A 60 -19.81 -0.18 5.52
C ASP A 60 -19.68 1.20 4.87
N TYR A 61 -20.79 1.93 4.68
CA TYR A 61 -20.74 3.25 4.04
C TYR A 61 -20.09 4.30 4.95
N THR A 62 -20.24 4.16 6.26
CA THR A 62 -19.52 5.00 7.23
C THR A 62 -18.02 4.71 7.19
N ILE A 63 -17.63 3.44 7.06
CA ILE A 63 -16.23 3.03 6.95
C ILE A 63 -15.63 3.54 5.63
N TRP A 64 -16.32 3.38 4.51
CA TRP A 64 -15.86 3.89 3.21
C TRP A 64 -15.74 5.43 3.19
N GLN A 65 -16.68 6.15 3.82
CA GLN A 65 -16.52 7.60 3.97
C GLN A 65 -15.27 7.95 4.79
N ALA A 66 -14.98 7.23 5.87
CA ALA A 66 -13.78 7.45 6.67
C ALA A 66 -12.49 7.17 5.88
N GLN A 67 -12.49 6.19 4.97
CA GLN A 67 -11.37 5.93 4.07
C GLN A 67 -11.16 7.09 3.09
N HIS A 68 -12.25 7.65 2.52
CA HIS A 68 -12.15 8.84 1.66
C HIS A 68 -11.50 10.02 2.42
N HIS A 69 -11.96 10.30 3.65
CA HIS A 69 -11.34 11.32 4.49
C HIS A 69 -9.86 11.02 4.80
N SER A 70 -9.51 9.77 5.09
CA SER A 70 -8.12 9.37 5.39
C SER A 70 -7.19 9.60 4.21
N VAL A 71 -7.60 9.22 2.99
CA VAL A 71 -6.79 9.46 1.78
C VAL A 71 -6.66 10.97 1.49
N ARG A 72 -7.66 11.76 1.84
CA ARG A 72 -7.60 13.23 1.73
C ARG A 72 -6.77 13.90 2.83
N GLY A 73 -6.34 13.15 3.86
CA GLY A 73 -5.62 13.69 5.00
C GLY A 73 -6.51 14.32 6.07
N GLU A 74 -7.81 14.16 5.95
CA GLU A 74 -8.83 14.66 6.87
C GLU A 74 -9.00 13.67 8.03
N PHE A 75 -7.88 13.33 8.70
CA PHE A 75 -7.81 12.24 9.67
C PHE A 75 -8.72 12.43 10.89
N THR A 76 -9.02 13.67 11.28
CA THR A 76 -10.00 13.94 12.34
C THR A 76 -11.40 13.52 11.92
N ALA A 77 -11.86 13.89 10.72
CA ALA A 77 -13.16 13.49 10.19
C ALA A 77 -13.26 11.96 10.04
N ALA A 78 -12.18 11.30 9.59
CA ALA A 78 -12.13 9.84 9.52
C ALA A 78 -12.32 9.18 10.91
N ARG A 79 -11.62 9.66 11.94
CA ARG A 79 -11.72 9.12 13.31
C ARG A 79 -13.10 9.32 13.91
N GLU A 80 -13.70 10.49 13.73
CA GLU A 80 -15.05 10.80 14.21
C GLU A 80 -16.11 9.86 13.63
N LEU A 81 -15.97 9.48 12.35
CA LEU A 81 -16.87 8.51 11.71
C LEU A 81 -16.67 7.09 12.22
N LEU A 82 -15.42 6.68 12.49
CA LEU A 82 -15.10 5.31 12.89
C LEU A 82 -15.38 5.05 14.39
N ALA A 83 -15.23 6.04 15.25
CA ALA A 83 -15.33 5.85 16.70
C ALA A 83 -16.66 5.23 17.19
N PRO A 84 -17.85 5.65 16.70
CA PRO A 84 -19.12 5.00 17.10
C PRO A 84 -19.21 3.53 16.72
N LEU A 85 -18.55 3.12 15.61
CA LEU A 85 -18.54 1.74 15.13
C LEU A 85 -17.75 0.79 16.01
N LEU A 86 -16.95 1.30 16.95
CA LEU A 86 -16.21 0.49 17.93
C LEU A 86 -17.07 0.09 19.14
N SER A 87 -18.27 0.64 19.27
CA SER A 87 -19.18 0.33 20.37
C SER A 87 -19.71 -1.11 20.30
N PRO A 88 -20.07 -1.74 21.44
CA PRO A 88 -20.59 -3.10 21.48
C PRO A 88 -21.89 -3.33 20.69
N TRP A 89 -22.60 -2.25 20.30
CA TRP A 89 -23.83 -2.29 19.51
C TRP A 89 -23.64 -2.83 18.10
N PHE A 90 -22.43 -2.72 17.54
CA PHE A 90 -22.10 -3.24 16.22
C PHE A 90 -21.59 -4.68 16.29
N PRO A 91 -21.82 -5.52 15.26
CA PRO A 91 -21.24 -6.86 15.16
C PRO A 91 -19.71 -6.84 15.30
N LYS A 92 -19.13 -7.94 15.79
CA LYS A 92 -17.69 -8.04 16.03
C LYS A 92 -16.88 -7.72 14.78
N GLU A 93 -17.33 -8.23 13.64
CA GLU A 93 -16.71 -8.06 12.32
C GLU A 93 -16.66 -6.57 11.93
N THR A 94 -17.75 -5.84 12.16
CA THR A 94 -17.81 -4.40 11.92
C THR A 94 -16.86 -3.62 12.84
N ARG A 95 -16.80 -3.98 14.12
CA ARG A 95 -15.89 -3.34 15.07
C ARG A 95 -14.42 -3.59 14.71
N ASP A 96 -14.10 -4.82 14.32
CA ASP A 96 -12.74 -5.21 13.95
C ASP A 96 -12.32 -4.52 12.66
N TYR A 97 -13.21 -4.43 11.67
CA TYR A 97 -12.93 -3.70 10.44
C TYR A 97 -12.75 -2.20 10.69
N ALA A 98 -13.63 -1.57 11.49
CA ALA A 98 -13.49 -0.17 11.87
C ALA A 98 -12.18 0.10 12.63
N ARG A 99 -11.74 -0.84 13.50
CA ARG A 99 -10.46 -0.75 14.21
C ARG A 99 -9.28 -0.85 13.25
N SER A 100 -9.33 -1.74 12.27
CA SER A 100 -8.30 -1.85 11.22
C SER A 100 -8.16 -0.53 10.47
N VAL A 101 -9.27 0.01 9.94
CA VAL A 101 -9.26 1.26 9.17
C VAL A 101 -8.81 2.46 10.01
N MET A 102 -9.14 2.49 11.31
CA MET A 102 -8.64 3.52 12.22
C MET A 102 -7.11 3.42 12.40
N GLY A 103 -6.57 2.19 12.50
CA GLY A 103 -5.12 1.94 12.54
C GLY A 103 -4.42 2.39 11.26
N ASP A 104 -5.01 2.12 10.10
CA ASP A 104 -4.49 2.54 8.80
C ASP A 104 -4.46 4.07 8.68
N ALA A 105 -5.52 4.75 9.13
CA ALA A 105 -5.60 6.21 9.15
C ALA A 105 -4.53 6.84 10.05
N VAL A 106 -4.28 6.28 11.24
CA VAL A 106 -3.22 6.74 12.15
C VAL A 106 -1.84 6.54 11.52
N THR A 107 -1.61 5.39 10.90
CA THR A 107 -0.35 5.08 10.22
C THR A 107 -0.08 6.06 9.07
N ALA A 108 -1.10 6.32 8.24
CA ALA A 108 -1.03 7.31 7.17
C ALA A 108 -0.78 8.73 7.70
N GLN A 109 -1.44 9.12 8.80
CA GLN A 109 -1.22 10.42 9.44
C GLN A 109 0.23 10.58 9.91
N GLN A 110 0.78 9.57 10.57
CA GLN A 110 2.16 9.58 11.06
C GLN A 110 3.16 9.65 9.89
N ALA A 111 2.94 8.88 8.83
CA ALA A 111 3.77 8.92 7.63
C ALA A 111 3.80 10.32 6.99
N ARG A 112 2.63 10.98 6.89
CA ARG A 112 2.54 12.36 6.38
C ARG A 112 3.22 13.38 7.27
N ALA A 113 3.07 13.26 8.60
CA ALA A 113 3.76 14.13 9.54
C ALA A 113 5.29 14.02 9.38
N ARG A 114 5.82 12.80 9.33
CA ARG A 114 7.25 12.54 9.09
C ARG A 114 7.73 13.13 7.77
N ALA A 115 6.97 12.97 6.68
CA ALA A 115 7.32 13.55 5.39
C ALA A 115 7.33 15.09 5.42
N ALA A 116 6.38 15.71 6.13
CA ALA A 116 6.33 17.16 6.30
C ALA A 116 7.53 17.69 7.11
N ASP A 117 7.92 16.98 8.17
CA ASP A 117 9.11 17.30 8.98
C ASP A 117 10.40 17.22 8.15
N THR A 118 10.56 16.17 7.33
CA THR A 118 11.69 16.05 6.39
C THR A 118 11.68 17.18 5.36
N ALA A 119 10.53 17.52 4.79
CA ALA A 119 10.42 18.63 3.83
C ALA A 119 10.67 20.01 4.47
N ALA A 120 10.37 20.18 5.76
CA ALA A 120 10.67 21.40 6.51
C ALA A 120 12.16 21.49 6.85
N ALA A 121 12.83 20.36 7.11
CA ALA A 121 14.27 20.30 7.31
C ALA A 121 15.04 20.64 6.03
N VAL A 122 14.62 20.11 4.87
CA VAL A 122 15.21 20.43 3.56
C VAL A 122 15.05 21.92 3.21
N ARG A 123 13.92 22.54 3.54
CA ARG A 123 13.69 23.98 3.29
C ARG A 123 14.57 24.92 4.13
N ARG A 124 15.23 24.42 5.18
CA ARG A 124 16.18 25.22 5.99
C ARG A 124 17.61 25.22 5.44
N ASP A 125 17.89 24.46 4.37
CA ASP A 125 19.21 24.38 3.74
C ASP A 125 19.11 24.84 2.25
N PRO A 126 19.50 26.08 1.92
CA PRO A 126 19.16 26.71 0.63
C PRO A 126 20.01 26.25 -0.57
N ALA A 127 20.87 25.23 -0.43
CA ALA A 127 21.88 24.90 -1.45
C ALA A 127 21.48 23.83 -2.49
N ARG A 128 20.22 23.36 -2.55
CA ARG A 128 19.82 22.33 -3.52
C ARG A 128 18.75 22.82 -4.50
N THR A 129 19.22 23.27 -5.66
CA THR A 129 18.41 23.68 -6.82
C THR A 129 17.50 22.55 -7.32
N GLU A 130 16.30 22.96 -7.70
CA GLU A 130 15.09 22.20 -8.03
C GLU A 130 15.24 21.13 -9.13
N ARG A 131 14.42 20.07 -9.03
CA ARG A 131 13.94 19.29 -10.19
C ARG A 131 12.41 19.13 -10.13
N PRO A 132 11.72 19.03 -11.29
CA PRO A 132 10.27 19.10 -11.36
C PRO A 132 9.60 17.82 -10.84
N SER A 133 8.52 18.02 -10.06
CA SER A 133 7.65 16.96 -9.54
C SER A 133 6.64 16.50 -10.60
N GLY A 134 6.57 15.20 -10.86
CA GLY A 134 5.56 14.65 -11.77
C GLY A 134 5.64 13.15 -12.05
N VAL A 135 5.97 12.31 -11.07
CA VAL A 135 5.74 10.85 -11.07
C VAL A 135 5.57 10.42 -9.61
N VAL A 136 4.56 9.61 -9.27
CA VAL A 136 4.57 8.84 -8.00
C VAL A 136 5.66 7.79 -8.17
N VAL A 137 6.89 8.18 -7.84
CA VAL A 137 8.00 7.25 -7.72
C VAL A 137 7.85 6.64 -6.34
N PRO A 138 7.74 5.31 -6.19
CA PRO A 138 7.88 4.70 -4.88
C PRO A 138 9.21 5.19 -4.29
N LEU A 139 9.16 5.79 -3.09
CA LEU A 139 10.38 6.28 -2.46
C LEU A 139 11.14 5.06 -1.93
N PHE A 140 11.91 4.43 -2.81
CA PHE A 140 12.73 3.27 -2.47
C PHE A 140 13.69 3.62 -1.35
N ARG A 141 14.03 2.64 -0.51
CA ARG A 141 15.00 2.84 0.57
C ARG A 141 16.27 3.48 0.02
N GLU A 142 16.82 4.48 0.69
CA GLU A 142 18.12 5.02 0.28
C GLU A 142 19.22 3.97 0.50
N LEU A 143 20.08 3.79 -0.49
CA LEU A 143 21.22 2.89 -0.37
C LEU A 143 22.23 3.45 0.63
N GLN A 144 22.62 2.64 1.59
CA GLN A 144 23.72 2.95 2.50
C GLN A 144 25.08 2.63 1.83
N PRO A 145 26.18 3.21 2.31
CA PRO A 145 27.51 2.90 1.80
C PRO A 145 27.82 1.40 1.78
N GLY A 146 28.27 0.89 0.64
CA GLY A 146 28.61 -0.53 0.45
C GLY A 146 27.43 -1.43 0.03
N GLU A 147 26.23 -0.87 -0.08
CA GLU A 147 25.06 -1.58 -0.59
C GLU A 147 24.87 -1.37 -2.09
N GLN A 148 24.26 -2.37 -2.72
CA GLN A 148 23.87 -2.39 -4.12
C GLN A 148 22.42 -2.77 -4.24
N ARG A 149 21.72 -2.26 -5.26
CA ARG A 149 20.33 -2.61 -5.57
C ARG A 149 20.22 -3.16 -6.97
N LEU A 150 19.38 -4.18 -7.12
CA LEU A 150 19.00 -4.73 -8.42
C LEU A 150 17.52 -5.09 -8.45
N GLU A 151 16.94 -5.14 -9.65
CA GLU A 151 15.62 -5.71 -9.87
C GLU A 151 15.73 -7.23 -10.05
N ALA A 152 14.84 -7.98 -9.40
CA ALA A 152 14.78 -9.42 -9.54
C ALA A 152 13.35 -9.97 -9.46
N THR A 153 13.21 -11.21 -9.90
CA THR A 153 12.04 -12.03 -9.63
C THR A 153 12.35 -12.91 -8.42
N PHE A 154 11.62 -12.73 -7.33
CA PHE A 154 11.80 -13.45 -6.08
C PHE A 154 10.93 -14.72 -6.08
N GLU A 155 11.61 -15.87 -5.97
CA GLU A 155 10.99 -17.18 -6.28
C GLU A 155 10.81 -18.05 -5.03
N ARG A 156 11.71 -17.96 -4.05
CA ARG A 156 11.67 -18.82 -2.84
C ARG A 156 12.59 -18.34 -1.74
N ILE A 157 12.21 -18.55 -0.47
CA ILE A 157 13.13 -18.52 0.68
C ILE A 157 13.34 -19.94 1.20
N GLU A 158 14.59 -20.35 1.37
CA GLU A 158 14.97 -21.50 2.20
C GLU A 158 15.40 -21.01 3.59
N CYS A 159 15.06 -21.77 4.61
CA CYS A 159 15.43 -21.50 6.01
C CYS A 159 16.23 -22.67 6.58
N PRO A 160 17.49 -22.86 6.13
CA PRO A 160 18.41 -23.81 6.76
C PRO A 160 18.70 -23.41 8.22
N ARG A 161 19.33 -24.31 8.98
CA ARG A 161 19.60 -24.08 10.42
C ARG A 161 20.38 -22.79 10.70
N ASP A 162 21.25 -22.37 9.78
CA ASP A 162 22.20 -21.27 9.98
C ASP A 162 21.90 -19.99 9.18
N GLY A 163 20.65 -19.82 8.74
CA GLY A 163 20.20 -18.55 8.16
C GLY A 163 19.08 -18.70 7.13
N LEU A 164 19.01 -17.72 6.25
CA LEU A 164 18.07 -17.62 5.14
C LEU A 164 18.84 -17.68 3.82
N ILE A 165 18.24 -18.33 2.82
CA ILE A 165 18.70 -18.27 1.44
C ILE A 165 17.54 -17.82 0.57
N LEU A 166 17.67 -16.65 -0.04
CA LEU A 166 16.73 -16.09 -0.98
C LEU A 166 17.14 -16.51 -2.39
N HIS A 167 16.24 -17.20 -3.07
CA HIS A 167 16.36 -17.54 -4.47
C HIS A 167 15.66 -16.48 -5.30
N VAL A 168 16.43 -15.81 -6.14
CA VAL A 168 15.95 -14.78 -7.05
C VAL A 168 16.44 -15.06 -8.47
N ARG A 169 15.79 -14.43 -9.44
CA ARG A 169 16.19 -14.48 -10.83
C ARG A 169 16.33 -13.07 -11.40
N ILE A 170 17.50 -12.78 -11.96
CA ILE A 170 17.88 -11.49 -12.54
C ILE A 170 17.89 -11.67 -14.06
N GLY A 171 16.84 -11.19 -14.74
CA GLY A 171 16.57 -11.59 -16.12
C GLY A 171 16.27 -13.09 -16.18
N ASP A 172 17.14 -13.87 -16.81
CA ASP A 172 17.08 -15.35 -16.85
C ASP A 172 18.16 -16.02 -15.99
N ARG A 173 19.00 -15.23 -15.30
CA ARG A 173 20.07 -15.77 -14.47
C ARG A 173 19.57 -16.05 -13.05
N PRO A 174 19.63 -17.29 -12.55
CA PRO A 174 19.39 -17.57 -11.14
C PRO A 174 20.51 -16.99 -10.26
N ALA A 175 20.15 -16.46 -9.10
CA ALA A 175 21.06 -15.92 -8.11
C ALA A 175 20.58 -16.25 -6.69
N ARG A 176 21.53 -16.32 -5.75
CA ARG A 176 21.26 -16.66 -4.35
C ARG A 176 21.83 -15.61 -3.41
N TYR A 177 21.01 -15.13 -2.49
CA TYR A 177 21.43 -14.17 -1.46
C TYR A 177 21.13 -14.70 -0.08
N THR A 178 21.97 -14.36 0.90
CA THR A 178 21.86 -14.91 2.27
C THR A 178 21.63 -13.83 3.31
N ALA A 179 20.97 -14.20 4.41
CA ALA A 179 20.89 -13.42 5.63
C ALA A 179 20.92 -14.34 6.86
N LYS A 180 21.26 -13.81 8.03
CA LYS A 180 21.31 -14.61 9.27
C LYS A 180 19.93 -14.90 9.85
N THR A 181 19.03 -13.94 9.78
CA THR A 181 17.67 -14.01 10.34
C THR A 181 16.74 -13.18 9.48
N PHE A 182 15.42 -13.35 9.66
CA PHE A 182 14.44 -12.48 9.02
C PHE A 182 14.61 -11.01 9.46
N ASP A 183 14.93 -10.78 10.74
CA ASP A 183 15.12 -9.42 11.28
C ASP A 183 16.36 -8.71 10.72
N ALA A 184 17.32 -9.46 10.15
CA ALA A 184 18.46 -8.91 9.45
C ALA A 184 18.11 -8.42 8.03
N VAL A 185 16.86 -8.62 7.59
CA VAL A 185 16.37 -8.24 6.26
C VAL A 185 15.17 -7.33 6.41
N GLU A 186 15.26 -6.13 5.84
CA GLU A 186 14.14 -5.21 5.79
C GLU A 186 13.18 -5.63 4.67
N PHE A 187 12.01 -6.13 5.02
CA PHE A 187 10.96 -6.46 4.05
C PHE A 187 9.98 -5.30 3.94
N LEU A 188 9.97 -4.63 2.78
CA LEU A 188 9.05 -3.53 2.50
C LEU A 188 8.07 -3.93 1.40
N SER A 189 6.79 -3.67 1.62
CA SER A 189 5.74 -3.89 0.61
C SER A 189 5.06 -2.58 0.26
N TYR A 190 4.83 -2.36 -1.04
CA TYR A 190 3.98 -1.28 -1.56
C TYR A 190 2.63 -1.83 -2.06
N ARG A 191 2.25 -3.03 -1.60
CA ARG A 191 1.06 -3.77 -2.01
C ARG A 191 0.22 -4.19 -0.81
N ASP A 192 -1.09 -4.13 -0.97
CA ASP A 192 -2.07 -4.48 0.05
C ASP A 192 -2.33 -6.00 0.15
N ASP A 193 -1.92 -6.78 -0.86
CA ASP A 193 -2.16 -8.22 -0.93
C ASP A 193 -1.06 -9.06 -0.24
N LEU A 194 0.01 -8.42 0.20
CA LEU A 194 1.05 -9.04 1.05
C LEU A 194 0.74 -8.72 2.52
N THR A 195 -0.11 -9.55 3.12
CA THR A 195 -0.46 -9.44 4.54
C THR A 195 0.20 -10.56 5.35
N GLY A 196 0.78 -10.20 6.51
CA GLY A 196 1.46 -11.13 7.41
C GLY A 196 2.98 -11.23 7.20
N PRO A 197 3.69 -11.96 8.09
CA PRO A 197 5.14 -12.07 8.05
C PRO A 197 5.60 -12.84 6.82
N VAL A 198 6.76 -12.48 6.27
CA VAL A 198 7.41 -13.24 5.20
C VAL A 198 7.81 -14.62 5.75
N GLN A 199 7.42 -15.68 5.06
CA GLN A 199 7.66 -17.06 5.47
C GLN A 199 8.61 -17.76 4.50
N CYS A 200 9.24 -18.83 5.00
CA CYS A 200 9.99 -19.78 4.19
C CYS A 200 9.06 -20.48 3.20
N GLY A 201 9.62 -20.91 2.07
CA GLY A 201 8.89 -21.64 1.03
C GLY A 201 8.80 -20.90 -0.31
N PRO A 202 8.11 -21.50 -1.29
CA PRO A 202 7.99 -20.95 -2.64
C PRO A 202 7.09 -19.71 -2.67
N ARG A 203 7.41 -18.79 -3.58
CA ARG A 203 6.57 -17.64 -3.93
C ARG A 203 5.74 -17.99 -5.16
N VAL A 204 4.43 -18.15 -4.99
CA VAL A 204 3.51 -18.51 -6.07
C VAL A 204 2.36 -17.50 -6.12
N PRO A 205 2.26 -16.66 -7.18
CA PRO A 205 3.26 -16.50 -8.23
C PRO A 205 4.54 -15.81 -7.71
N PRO A 206 5.68 -15.91 -8.42
CA PRO A 206 6.90 -15.19 -8.06
C PRO A 206 6.67 -13.68 -7.99
N ASP A 207 7.30 -13.02 -7.03
CA ASP A 207 7.14 -11.57 -6.82
C ASP A 207 8.21 -10.78 -7.57
N LYS A 208 7.87 -9.62 -8.14
CA LYS A 208 8.86 -8.65 -8.62
C LYS A 208 9.36 -7.83 -7.43
N VAL A 209 10.68 -7.75 -7.27
CA VAL A 209 11.30 -7.10 -6.12
C VAL A 209 12.47 -6.21 -6.53
N TYR A 210 12.73 -5.16 -5.75
CA TYR A 210 14.09 -4.65 -5.61
C TYR A 210 14.79 -5.37 -4.46
N LEU A 211 15.95 -5.94 -4.77
CA LEU A 211 16.82 -6.58 -3.79
C LEU A 211 17.98 -5.64 -3.47
N THR A 212 18.13 -5.28 -2.21
CA THR A 212 19.29 -4.54 -1.72
C THR A 212 20.24 -5.47 -0.99
N TRP A 213 21.51 -5.47 -1.36
CA TRP A 213 22.50 -6.44 -0.89
C TRP A 213 23.89 -5.82 -0.78
N ARG A 214 24.79 -6.50 -0.07
CA ARG A 214 26.22 -6.19 -0.05
C ARG A 214 27.03 -7.42 -0.47
N PRO A 215 28.23 -7.24 -1.05
CA PRO A 215 29.10 -8.36 -1.38
C PRO A 215 29.36 -9.25 -0.17
N ALA A 216 29.23 -10.57 -0.34
CA ALA A 216 29.66 -11.52 0.67
C ALA A 216 31.19 -11.61 0.64
N THR A 217 31.83 -11.47 1.80
CA THR A 217 33.28 -11.66 1.91
C THR A 217 33.59 -13.13 2.11
N GLY A 218 34.23 -13.77 1.12
CA GLY A 218 34.83 -15.11 1.26
C GLY A 218 33.92 -16.32 1.02
N ASP A 219 32.63 -16.13 0.76
CA ASP A 219 31.70 -17.21 0.39
C ASP A 219 31.24 -17.04 -1.06
N THR A 220 31.66 -17.98 -1.93
CA THR A 220 31.32 -17.98 -3.36
C THR A 220 30.03 -18.73 -3.67
N ALA A 221 29.40 -19.38 -2.69
CA ALA A 221 28.14 -20.08 -2.87
C ALA A 221 26.96 -19.09 -3.02
N VAL A 222 27.10 -17.86 -2.54
CA VAL A 222 26.06 -16.83 -2.59
C VAL A 222 26.57 -15.60 -3.33
N ASP A 223 25.68 -14.96 -4.07
CA ASP A 223 25.96 -13.73 -4.80
C ASP A 223 26.09 -12.51 -3.85
N GLY A 224 25.60 -12.62 -2.61
CA GLY A 224 25.77 -11.58 -1.59
C GLY A 224 24.93 -11.78 -0.33
N ILE A 225 25.08 -10.83 0.59
CA ILE A 225 24.29 -10.75 1.81
C ILE A 225 23.12 -9.79 1.55
N VAL A 226 21.88 -10.28 1.67
CA VAL A 226 20.69 -9.44 1.51
C VAL A 226 20.51 -8.54 2.74
N ILE A 227 20.13 -7.29 2.48
CA ILE A 227 19.83 -6.26 3.49
C ILE A 227 18.35 -5.87 3.42
N ALA A 228 17.78 -5.75 2.23
CA ALA A 228 16.36 -5.42 2.07
C ALA A 228 15.74 -6.09 0.85
N VAL A 229 14.44 -6.38 0.95
CA VAL A 229 13.58 -6.87 -0.13
C VAL A 229 12.37 -5.96 -0.23
N GLU A 230 12.25 -5.27 -1.35
CA GLU A 230 11.14 -4.34 -1.62
C GLU A 230 10.21 -4.95 -2.67
N PHE A 231 9.00 -5.31 -2.28
CA PHE A 231 7.99 -5.90 -3.18
C PHE A 231 7.38 -4.81 -4.07
N LEU A 232 7.63 -4.91 -5.38
CA LEU A 232 7.20 -3.92 -6.36
C LEU A 232 5.69 -4.05 -6.64
N PRO A 233 5.01 -2.94 -6.99
CA PRO A 233 3.63 -2.97 -7.47
C PRO A 233 3.42 -3.92 -8.66
N ARG A 234 2.21 -4.46 -8.79
CA ARG A 234 1.80 -5.31 -9.93
C ARG A 234 1.18 -4.52 -11.09
#